data_AF-A0A532D4D5-F1
#
_entry.id   AF-A0A532D4D5-F1
#
_cell.length_a   1.000
_cell.length_b   1.000
_cell.length_c   1.000
_cell.angle_alpha   90.00
_cell.angle_beta   90.00
_cell.angle_gamma   90.00
#
_symmetry.space_group_name_H-M   'P 1'
#
loop_
_entity.id
_entity.type
_entity.pdbx_description
1 polymer ?
#
loop_
_entity_poly.entity_id
_entity_poly.type
_entity_poly.pdbx_seq_one_letter_code
_entity_poly.pdbx_strand_id
1 'polypeptide(L)'
;MWDFIGGPAFAVLIGSLLVAWATFWFRSPRKKRKRELLIFLGATVSIVAAFLASAQQAAQERRIAELNEHIASSITGGNSFAYITVLLQFNPPRLILLHQGEYPLYDVTVRIVDLEKTKQKGYSISDLENEVQFSIGNLAPHQSQVLKPISLSNDSLRWNIFFSARNQFFTELLRMRRIDNQWKTALKVINLPVEGEQSKTLLEKIDPGFPLEKSGHVDWEN
;
A
#
# COMPACT_ATOMS: atom_id res chain seq x y z
N MET A 1 -13.84 -38.56 -11.00
CA MET A 1 -14.71 -38.33 -12.20
C MET A 1 -15.92 -37.42 -11.90
N TRP A 2 -16.17 -37.03 -10.64
CA TRP A 2 -17.24 -36.09 -10.28
C TRP A 2 -16.79 -34.62 -10.17
N ASP A 3 -15.48 -34.34 -10.21
CA ASP A 3 -14.93 -32.98 -10.14
C ASP A 3 -14.80 -32.28 -11.50
N PHE A 4 -15.23 -32.92 -12.59
CA PHE A 4 -14.97 -32.42 -13.95
C PHE A 4 -16.02 -31.41 -14.46
N ILE A 5 -17.14 -31.25 -13.75
CA ILE A 5 -18.16 -30.25 -14.09
C ILE A 5 -18.57 -29.58 -12.77
N GLY A 6 -18.14 -28.34 -12.55
CA GLY A 6 -18.50 -27.58 -11.35
C GLY A 6 -20.01 -27.68 -11.10
N GLY A 7 -20.39 -28.01 -9.86
CA GLY A 7 -21.76 -28.39 -9.49
C GLY A 7 -22.88 -27.52 -10.10
N PRO A 8 -22.74 -26.19 -10.16
CA PRO A 8 -23.71 -25.32 -10.84
C PRO A 8 -23.82 -25.56 -12.36
N ALA A 9 -22.70 -25.72 -13.07
CA ALA A 9 -22.70 -25.98 -14.52
C ALA A 9 -23.36 -27.32 -14.85
N PHE A 10 -23.17 -28.33 -14.00
CA PHE A 10 -23.85 -29.62 -14.12
C PHE A 10 -25.36 -29.50 -13.89
N ALA A 11 -25.79 -28.68 -12.92
CA ALA A 11 -27.20 -28.42 -12.66
C ALA A 11 -27.89 -27.65 -13.81
N VAL A 12 -27.20 -26.70 -14.46
CA VAL A 12 -27.69 -26.02 -15.68
C VAL A 12 -27.89 -27.04 -16.82
N LEU A 13 -26.94 -27.95 -16.98
CA LEU A 13 -27.01 -29.02 -17.99
C LEU A 13 -28.18 -29.98 -17.70
N ILE A 14 -28.36 -30.40 -16.45
CA ILE A 14 -29.50 -31.26 -16.07
C ILE A 14 -30.85 -30.54 -16.28
N GLY A 15 -30.97 -29.29 -15.83
CA GLY A 15 -32.20 -28.52 -15.96
C GLY A 15 -32.60 -28.32 -17.42
N SER A 16 -31.63 -28.01 -18.30
CA SER A 16 -31.85 -27.90 -19.75
C SER A 16 -32.19 -29.23 -20.42
N LEU A 17 -31.55 -30.33 -20.05
CA LEU A 17 -31.90 -31.68 -20.54
C LEU A 17 -33.31 -32.10 -20.11
N LEU A 18 -33.73 -31.79 -18.88
CA LEU A 18 -35.08 -32.07 -18.39
C LEU A 18 -36.14 -31.31 -19.20
N VAL A 19 -35.89 -30.04 -19.52
CA VAL A 19 -36.77 -29.24 -20.39
C VAL A 19 -36.86 -29.86 -21.79
N ALA A 20 -35.73 -30.22 -22.40
CA ALA A 20 -35.68 -30.83 -23.73
C ALA A 20 -36.37 -32.21 -23.78
N TRP A 21 -36.21 -33.03 -22.73
CA TRP A 21 -36.86 -34.32 -22.62
C TRP A 21 -38.39 -34.18 -22.45
N ALA A 22 -38.82 -33.25 -21.59
CA ALA A 22 -40.24 -32.99 -21.35
C ALA A 22 -40.97 -32.51 -22.62
N THR A 23 -40.33 -31.66 -23.42
CA THR A 23 -40.90 -31.16 -24.68
C THR A 23 -40.99 -32.24 -25.76
N PHE A 24 -39.99 -33.13 -25.87
CA PHE A 24 -39.97 -34.20 -26.87
C PHE A 24 -40.97 -35.33 -26.58
N TRP A 25 -40.99 -35.87 -25.35
CA TRP A 25 -41.76 -37.07 -25.02
C TRP A 25 -43.23 -36.83 -24.66
N PHE A 26 -43.59 -35.65 -24.14
CA PHE A 26 -44.96 -35.33 -23.72
C PHE A 26 -45.72 -34.50 -24.75
N ARG A 27 -45.70 -34.94 -26.02
CA ARG A 27 -46.38 -34.24 -27.13
C ARG A 27 -47.91 -34.42 -27.14
N SER A 28 -48.42 -35.44 -26.44
CA SER A 28 -49.86 -35.78 -26.39
C SER A 28 -50.69 -34.81 -25.52
N PRO A 29 -51.89 -34.38 -25.96
CA PRO A 29 -52.74 -33.43 -25.23
C PRO A 29 -53.20 -33.92 -23.84
N ARG A 30 -53.26 -35.24 -23.61
CA ARG A 30 -53.65 -35.83 -22.31
C ARG A 30 -52.62 -35.64 -21.20
N LYS A 31 -51.37 -35.28 -21.50
CA LYS A 31 -50.27 -35.16 -20.53
C LYS A 31 -49.76 -33.72 -20.34
N LYS A 32 -50.51 -32.72 -20.82
CA LYS A 32 -50.13 -31.29 -20.84
C LYS A 32 -49.66 -30.75 -19.48
N ARG A 33 -50.41 -31.01 -18.40
CA ARG A 33 -50.09 -30.52 -17.03
C ARG A 33 -48.76 -31.07 -16.50
N LYS A 34 -48.44 -32.34 -16.78
CA LYS A 34 -47.17 -32.96 -16.36
C LYS A 34 -45.98 -32.38 -17.12
N ARG A 35 -46.17 -32.07 -18.41
CA ARG A 35 -45.15 -31.42 -19.25
C ARG A 35 -44.81 -30.03 -18.74
N GLU A 36 -45.83 -29.19 -18.49
CA GLU A 36 -45.63 -27.81 -18.03
C GLU A 36 -44.91 -27.76 -16.67
N LEU A 37 -45.26 -28.67 -15.75
CA LEU A 37 -44.58 -28.79 -14.46
C LEU A 37 -43.09 -29.15 -14.61
N LEU A 38 -42.74 -30.10 -15.48
CA LEU A 38 -41.35 -30.50 -15.72
C LEU A 38 -40.53 -29.40 -16.38
N ILE A 39 -41.13 -28.66 -17.32
CA ILE A 39 -40.48 -27.50 -17.95
C ILE A 39 -40.20 -26.43 -16.91
N PHE A 40 -41.18 -26.12 -16.05
CA PHE A 40 -41.00 -25.14 -14.98
C PHE A 40 -39.92 -25.54 -13.98
N LEU A 41 -39.90 -26.81 -13.57
CA LEU A 41 -38.88 -27.34 -12.66
C LEU A 41 -37.47 -27.29 -13.29
N GLY A 42 -37.33 -27.72 -14.55
CA GLY A 42 -36.05 -27.67 -15.24
C GLY A 42 -35.55 -26.25 -15.44
N ALA A 43 -36.42 -25.33 -15.85
CA ALA A 43 -36.08 -23.91 -16.04
C ALA A 43 -35.67 -23.24 -14.72
N THR A 44 -36.39 -23.50 -13.62
CA THR A 44 -36.05 -22.94 -12.30
C THR A 44 -34.70 -23.45 -11.80
N VAL A 45 -34.43 -24.76 -11.94
CA VAL A 45 -33.12 -25.34 -11.61
C VAL A 45 -32.01 -24.70 -12.45
N SER A 46 -32.20 -24.54 -13.75
CA SER A 46 -31.22 -23.89 -14.62
C SER A 46 -30.96 -22.43 -14.24
N ILE A 47 -32.01 -21.66 -13.93
CA ILE A 47 -31.87 -20.25 -13.53
C ILE A 47 -31.10 -20.14 -12.22
N VAL A 48 -31.49 -20.89 -11.19
CA VAL A 48 -30.81 -20.87 -9.87
C VAL A 48 -29.35 -21.30 -10.02
N ALA A 49 -29.10 -22.35 -10.79
CA ALA A 49 -27.75 -22.83 -11.04
C ALA A 49 -26.90 -21.81 -11.82
N ALA A 50 -27.46 -21.13 -12.81
CA ALA A 50 -26.77 -20.06 -13.54
C ALA A 50 -26.42 -18.87 -12.63
N PHE A 51 -27.33 -18.47 -11.73
CA PHE A 51 -27.06 -17.44 -10.72
C PHE A 51 -25.93 -17.85 -9.76
N LEU A 52 -25.95 -19.09 -9.25
CA LEU A 52 -24.89 -19.60 -8.40
C LEU A 52 -23.54 -19.68 -9.13
N ALA A 53 -23.54 -20.14 -10.38
CA ALA A 53 -22.34 -20.17 -11.22
C ALA A 53 -21.77 -18.77 -11.44
N SER A 54 -22.63 -17.80 -11.77
CA SER A 54 -22.23 -16.41 -11.98
C SER A 54 -21.66 -15.78 -10.70
N ALA A 55 -22.28 -16.03 -9.54
CA ALA A 55 -21.77 -15.56 -8.25
C ALA A 55 -20.41 -16.18 -7.90
N GLN A 56 -20.23 -17.49 -8.15
CA GLN A 56 -18.95 -18.16 -7.95
C GLN A 56 -17.87 -17.63 -8.88
N GLN A 57 -18.19 -17.40 -10.15
CA GLN A 57 -17.27 -16.85 -11.13
C GLN A 57 -16.81 -15.44 -10.72
N ALA A 58 -17.73 -14.57 -10.32
CA ALA A 58 -17.39 -13.22 -9.84
C ALA A 58 -16.48 -13.26 -8.61
N ALA A 59 -16.68 -14.22 -7.69
CA ALA A 59 -15.79 -14.39 -6.53
C ALA A 59 -14.39 -14.88 -6.92
N GLN A 60 -14.28 -15.77 -7.92
CA GLN A 60 -12.99 -16.21 -8.43
C GLN A 60 -12.24 -15.09 -9.15
N GLU A 61 -12.93 -14.31 -9.97
CA GLU A 61 -12.35 -13.15 -10.66
C GLU A 61 -11.79 -12.13 -9.67
N ARG A 62 -12.51 -11.86 -8.57
CA ARG A 62 -12.01 -11.00 -7.48
C ARG A 62 -10.76 -11.56 -6.83
N ARG A 63 -10.73 -12.84 -6.50
CA ARG A 63 -9.54 -13.48 -5.92
C ARG A 63 -8.33 -13.43 -6.86
N ILE A 64 -8.56 -13.62 -8.16
CA ILE A 64 -7.50 -13.51 -9.16
C ILE A 64 -6.98 -12.08 -9.22
N ALA A 65 -7.87 -11.08 -9.20
CA ALA A 65 -7.48 -9.67 -9.18
C ALA A 65 -6.68 -9.33 -7.92
N GLU A 66 -7.15 -9.74 -6.73
CA GLU A 66 -6.45 -9.56 -5.45
C GLU A 66 -5.07 -10.23 -5.46
N LEU A 67 -4.99 -11.47 -5.95
CA LEU A 67 -3.72 -12.20 -6.02
C LEU A 67 -2.75 -11.53 -7.01
N ASN A 68 -3.26 -11.07 -8.15
CA ASN A 68 -2.45 -10.33 -9.13
C ASN A 68 -1.94 -9.01 -8.54
N GLU A 69 -2.76 -8.30 -7.78
CA GLU A 69 -2.36 -7.08 -7.07
C GLU A 69 -1.29 -7.37 -6.02
N HIS A 70 -1.44 -8.44 -5.23
CA HIS A 70 -0.44 -8.88 -4.27
C HIS A 70 0.90 -9.26 -4.94
N ILE A 71 0.85 -9.97 -6.07
CA ILE A 71 2.04 -10.32 -6.85
C ILE A 71 2.71 -9.06 -7.37
N ALA A 72 1.95 -8.15 -7.99
CA ALA A 72 2.46 -6.89 -8.50
C ALA A 72 3.12 -6.07 -7.36
N SER A 73 2.42 -5.95 -6.23
CA SER A 73 2.90 -5.21 -5.06
C SER A 73 4.15 -5.84 -4.43
N SER A 74 4.30 -7.17 -4.45
CA SER A 74 5.49 -7.86 -3.96
C SER A 74 6.73 -7.61 -4.82
N ILE A 75 6.52 -7.29 -6.11
CA ILE A 75 7.59 -6.99 -7.07
C ILE A 75 7.92 -5.49 -7.08
N THR A 76 6.90 -4.63 -6.98
CA THR A 76 7.10 -3.17 -7.02
C THR A 76 7.43 -2.56 -5.66
N GLY A 77 6.98 -3.20 -4.57
CA GLY A 77 6.98 -2.69 -3.21
C GLY A 77 5.65 -2.10 -2.74
N GLY A 78 4.63 -2.10 -3.62
CA GLY A 78 3.26 -1.73 -3.30
C GLY A 78 3.17 -0.37 -2.60
N ASN A 79 2.40 -0.32 -1.52
CA ASN A 79 2.20 0.90 -0.71
C ASN A 79 3.20 1.05 0.45
N SER A 80 4.29 0.28 0.45
CA SER A 80 5.29 0.36 1.52
C SER A 80 6.14 1.62 1.38
N PHE A 81 6.71 2.08 2.49
CA PHE A 81 7.64 3.20 2.52
C PHE A 81 8.65 3.00 3.64
N ALA A 82 9.63 3.88 3.72
CA ALA A 82 10.61 3.89 4.79
C ALA A 82 10.66 5.28 5.44
N TYR A 83 11.23 5.35 6.62
CA TYR A 83 11.54 6.62 7.25
C TYR A 83 12.78 6.47 8.13
N ILE A 84 13.44 7.58 8.43
CA ILE A 84 14.61 7.65 9.28
C ILE A 84 14.20 8.24 10.63
N THR A 85 14.84 7.78 11.70
CA THR A 85 14.78 8.45 12.99
C THR A 85 16.15 8.42 13.66
N VAL A 86 16.29 9.13 14.77
CA VAL A 86 17.56 9.29 15.47
C VAL A 86 17.58 8.45 16.75
N LEU A 87 18.54 7.54 16.83
CA LEU A 87 18.84 6.79 18.04
C LEU A 87 19.78 7.61 18.92
N LEU A 88 19.19 8.38 19.83
CA LEU A 88 19.88 9.21 20.82
C LEU A 88 20.60 8.41 21.91
N GLN A 89 20.36 7.10 21.99
CA GLN A 89 20.97 6.20 22.97
C GLN A 89 22.44 5.92 22.66
N PHE A 90 22.87 6.12 21.41
CA PHE A 90 24.26 5.99 21.00
C PHE A 90 25.04 7.29 21.22
N ASN A 91 26.33 7.18 21.49
CA ASN A 91 27.26 8.31 21.55
C ASN A 91 28.43 8.08 20.58
N PRO A 92 28.52 8.79 19.44
CA PRO A 92 27.56 9.80 18.95
C PRO A 92 26.22 9.18 18.52
N PRO A 93 25.12 9.97 18.50
CA PRO A 93 23.82 9.52 18.01
C PRO A 93 23.89 8.93 16.60
N ARG A 94 23.01 7.99 16.29
CA ARG A 94 22.97 7.31 14.98
C ARG A 94 21.62 7.44 14.31
N LEU A 95 21.62 7.49 12.99
CA LEU A 95 20.40 7.34 12.22
C LEU A 95 20.01 5.87 12.13
N ILE A 96 18.70 5.60 12.18
CA ILE A 96 18.14 4.30 11.86
C ILE A 96 17.06 4.49 10.80
N LEU A 97 17.15 3.71 9.73
CA LEU A 97 16.12 3.60 8.72
C LEU A 97 15.19 2.47 9.11
N LEU A 98 13.89 2.71 9.00
CA LEU A 98 12.81 1.81 9.37
C LEU A 98 11.90 1.60 8.17
N HIS A 99 11.68 0.34 7.79
CA HIS A 99 10.66 -0.04 6.81
C HIS A 99 9.27 0.00 7.44
N GLN A 100 8.27 0.43 6.67
CA GLN A 100 6.86 0.44 7.04
C GLN A 100 6.00 -0.06 5.85
N GLY A 101 5.30 -1.18 6.05
CA GLY A 101 4.39 -1.75 5.05
C GLY A 101 4.48 -3.28 5.02
N GLU A 102 3.73 -3.92 4.12
CA GLU A 102 3.70 -5.38 3.97
C GLU A 102 4.66 -5.90 2.90
N TYR A 103 5.11 -5.03 1.98
CA TYR A 103 5.89 -5.42 0.82
C TYR A 103 7.34 -4.90 0.93
N PRO A 104 8.32 -5.63 0.39
CA PRO A 104 9.71 -5.19 0.38
C PRO A 104 9.88 -3.88 -0.41
N LEU A 105 10.87 -3.07 -0.05
CA LEU A 105 11.30 -1.94 -0.85
C LEU A 105 12.57 -2.30 -1.61
N TYR A 106 12.64 -1.94 -2.88
CA TYR A 106 13.77 -2.23 -3.75
C TYR A 106 14.47 -0.96 -4.20
N ASP A 107 15.79 -1.08 -4.33
CA ASP A 107 16.69 -0.04 -4.84
C ASP A 107 16.50 1.31 -4.13
N VAL A 108 16.32 1.25 -2.81
CA VAL A 108 16.09 2.42 -1.97
C VAL A 108 17.32 3.31 -1.99
N THR A 109 17.12 4.55 -2.39
CA THR A 109 18.10 5.62 -2.27
C THR A 109 17.54 6.74 -1.41
N VAL A 110 18.43 7.36 -0.63
CA VAL A 110 18.09 8.40 0.34
C VAL A 110 18.98 9.60 0.12
N ARG A 111 18.39 10.79 0.08
CA ARG A 111 19.10 12.07 0.02
C ARG A 111 18.66 12.94 1.19
N ILE A 112 19.60 13.41 2.00
CA ILE A 112 19.32 14.25 3.17
C ILE A 112 19.75 15.69 2.88
N VAL A 113 18.82 16.63 3.07
CA VAL A 113 19.07 18.07 2.98
C VAL A 113 18.92 18.70 4.35
N ASP A 114 19.97 19.39 4.81
CA ASP A 114 20.02 20.09 6.09
C ASP A 114 19.67 21.58 5.90
N LEU A 115 18.44 21.95 6.28
CA LEU A 115 17.91 23.30 6.05
C LEU A 115 18.68 24.38 6.82
N GLU A 116 19.26 24.04 7.97
CA GLU A 116 20.02 25.00 8.78
C GLU A 116 21.37 25.33 8.12
N LYS A 117 22.02 24.35 7.49
CA LYS A 117 23.25 24.58 6.71
C LYS A 117 22.96 25.37 5.43
N THR A 118 21.84 25.07 4.78
CA THR A 118 21.43 25.74 3.55
C THR A 118 21.17 27.22 3.75
N LYS A 119 20.51 27.63 4.85
CA LYS A 119 20.25 29.04 5.15
C LYS A 119 21.53 29.85 5.35
N GLN A 120 22.60 29.24 5.83
CA GLN A 120 23.85 29.94 6.18
C GLN A 120 24.77 30.21 4.99
N LYS A 121 24.74 29.39 3.93
CA LYS A 121 25.71 29.49 2.82
C LYS A 121 25.17 30.11 1.54
N GLY A 122 23.84 30.25 1.40
CA GLY A 122 23.23 30.49 0.10
C GLY A 122 23.32 29.23 -0.77
N TYR A 123 22.29 28.93 -1.55
CA TYR A 123 22.25 27.68 -2.35
C TYR A 123 23.17 27.84 -3.58
N SER A 124 24.39 27.33 -3.54
CA SER A 124 25.23 27.17 -4.75
C SER A 124 24.99 25.80 -5.39
N ILE A 125 25.20 25.67 -6.71
CA ILE A 125 25.19 24.37 -7.39
C ILE A 125 26.25 23.42 -6.79
N SER A 126 27.36 23.95 -6.28
CA SER A 126 28.38 23.17 -5.57
C SER A 126 27.90 22.60 -4.22
N ASP A 127 26.82 23.12 -3.65
CA ASP A 127 26.25 22.57 -2.41
C ASP A 127 25.35 21.36 -2.67
N LEU A 128 24.83 21.18 -3.88
CA LEU A 128 24.18 19.92 -4.30
C LEU A 128 25.18 18.76 -4.29
N GLU A 129 26.45 19.01 -4.60
CA GLU A 129 27.51 17.99 -4.52
C GLU A 129 27.85 17.58 -3.07
N ASN A 130 27.52 18.43 -2.09
CA ASN A 130 27.73 18.18 -0.67
C ASN A 130 26.52 17.52 0.01
N GLU A 131 25.42 17.30 -0.71
CA GLU A 131 24.26 16.60 -0.17
C GLU A 131 24.59 15.12 0.03
N VAL A 132 24.21 14.61 1.20
CA VAL A 132 24.55 13.24 1.56
C VAL A 132 23.54 12.30 0.92
N GLN A 133 23.96 11.65 -0.17
CA GLN A 133 23.21 10.59 -0.81
C GLN A 133 23.71 9.21 -0.34
N PHE A 134 22.76 8.34 0.00
CA PHE A 134 23.00 6.97 0.40
C PHE A 134 22.27 6.02 -0.55
N SER A 135 22.98 5.01 -1.05
CA SER A 135 22.35 3.82 -1.61
C SER A 135 22.12 2.83 -0.48
N ILE A 136 20.86 2.61 -0.10
CA ILE A 136 20.47 1.68 0.95
C ILE A 136 20.33 0.26 0.38
N GLY A 137 19.85 0.16 -0.87
CA GLY A 137 19.59 -1.11 -1.54
C GLY A 137 18.18 -1.64 -1.22
N ASN A 138 18.07 -2.91 -0.87
CA ASN A 138 16.76 -3.54 -0.65
C ASN A 138 16.44 -3.63 0.84
N LEU A 139 15.16 -3.42 1.18
CA LEU A 139 14.64 -3.55 2.53
C LEU A 139 13.51 -4.57 2.54
N ALA A 140 13.69 -5.64 3.31
CA ALA A 140 12.64 -6.59 3.58
C ALA A 140 11.55 -5.97 4.50
N PRO A 141 10.32 -6.52 4.49
CA PRO A 141 9.29 -6.09 5.43
C PRO A 141 9.78 -6.13 6.88
N HIS A 142 9.47 -5.07 7.64
CA HIS A 142 9.86 -4.89 9.04
C HIS A 142 11.37 -4.82 9.30
N GLN A 143 12.19 -4.70 8.26
CA GLN A 143 13.62 -4.51 8.43
C GLN A 143 13.93 -3.10 8.94
N SER A 144 14.96 -3.01 9.77
CA SER A 144 15.58 -1.74 10.14
C SER A 144 17.08 -1.78 9.86
N GLN A 145 17.67 -0.65 9.49
CA GLN A 145 19.10 -0.53 9.23
C GLN A 145 19.67 0.67 9.97
N VAL A 146 20.67 0.43 10.81
CA VAL A 146 21.44 1.50 11.44
C VAL A 146 22.38 2.10 10.39
N LEU A 147 22.29 3.41 10.20
CA LEU A 147 23.10 4.17 9.25
C LEU A 147 24.27 4.86 9.97
N LYS A 148 24.80 5.92 9.36
CA LYS A 148 25.97 6.65 9.85
C LYS A 148 25.70 7.34 11.19
N PRO A 149 26.73 7.51 12.03
CA PRO A 149 26.66 8.42 13.17
C PRO A 149 26.47 9.85 12.69
N ILE A 150 25.79 10.65 13.49
CA ILE A 150 25.52 12.07 13.22
C ILE A 150 25.98 12.93 14.39
N SER A 151 26.34 14.18 14.08
CA SER A 151 26.63 15.18 15.09
C SER A 151 25.42 16.10 15.25
N LEU A 152 24.88 16.18 16.46
CA LEU A 152 23.86 17.14 16.84
C LEU A 152 24.57 18.36 17.46
N SER A 153 25.13 19.23 16.61
CA SER A 153 25.94 20.37 17.06
C SER A 153 25.10 21.57 17.51
N ASN A 154 23.86 21.67 17.06
CA ASN A 154 22.94 22.78 17.34
C ASN A 154 21.79 22.27 18.21
N ASP A 155 21.04 23.16 18.88
CA ASP A 155 19.83 22.81 19.63
C ASP A 155 18.59 22.58 18.74
N SER A 156 18.76 22.66 17.42
CA SER A 156 17.74 22.37 16.41
C SER A 156 18.34 21.58 15.25
N LEU A 157 17.51 20.71 14.67
CA LEU A 157 17.80 19.98 13.44
C LEU A 157 16.55 20.03 12.57
N ARG A 158 16.72 20.42 11.30
CA ARG A 158 15.62 20.53 10.34
C ARG A 158 16.05 19.94 9.01
N TRP A 159 15.64 18.70 8.79
CA TRP A 159 16.04 17.93 7.61
C TRP A 159 14.86 17.59 6.72
N ASN A 160 15.07 17.73 5.42
CA ASN A 160 14.20 17.15 4.42
C ASN A 160 14.93 15.94 3.83
N ILE A 161 14.32 14.78 3.96
CA ILE A 161 14.89 13.50 3.54
C ILE A 161 14.05 12.98 2.39
N PHE A 162 14.68 12.83 1.23
CA PHE A 162 14.04 12.38 0.01
C PHE A 162 14.39 10.92 -0.22
N PHE A 163 13.36 10.10 -0.40
CA PHE A 163 13.49 8.70 -0.70
C PHE A 163 13.05 8.43 -2.14
N SER A 164 13.80 7.55 -2.81
CA SER A 164 13.39 6.94 -4.07
C SER A 164 13.47 5.43 -3.92
N ALA A 165 12.39 4.75 -4.27
CA ALA A 165 12.30 3.30 -4.35
C ALA A 165 11.51 2.95 -5.62
N ARG A 166 11.51 1.66 -6.01
CA ARG A 166 10.80 1.22 -7.24
C ARG A 166 9.30 1.54 -7.27
N ASN A 167 8.64 1.58 -6.12
CA ASN A 167 7.20 1.85 -6.06
C ASN A 167 6.89 3.34 -6.20
N GLN A 168 7.60 4.21 -5.46
CA GLN A 168 7.28 5.63 -5.40
C GLN A 168 8.43 6.47 -4.83
N PHE A 169 8.30 7.78 -5.01
CA PHE A 169 9.07 8.79 -4.27
C PHE A 169 8.26 9.28 -3.07
N PHE A 170 8.94 9.42 -1.94
CA PHE A 170 8.35 9.99 -0.73
C PHE A 170 9.37 10.87 -0.01
N THR A 171 8.85 11.87 0.67
CA THR A 171 9.64 12.86 1.40
C THR A 171 9.31 12.75 2.88
N GLU A 172 10.34 12.70 3.70
CA GLU A 172 10.23 12.81 5.14
C GLU A 172 10.72 14.18 5.58
N LEU A 173 9.93 14.83 6.43
CA LEU A 173 10.27 16.06 7.11
C LEU A 173 10.63 15.67 8.55
N LEU A 174 11.91 15.73 8.89
CA LEU A 174 12.41 15.46 10.23
C LEU A 174 12.77 16.77 10.91
N ARG A 175 12.15 17.01 12.07
CA ARG A 175 12.38 18.19 12.90
C ARG A 175 12.76 17.70 14.29
N MET A 176 13.87 18.19 14.82
CA MET A 176 14.25 17.96 16.21
C MET A 176 14.60 19.27 16.88
N ARG A 177 14.26 19.36 18.16
CA ARG A 177 14.63 20.50 18.99
C ARG A 177 14.96 20.03 20.41
N ARG A 178 15.94 20.67 21.01
CA ARG A 178 16.26 20.47 22.42
C ARG A 178 15.39 21.39 23.28
N ILE A 179 14.58 20.82 24.16
CA ILE A 179 13.70 21.52 25.11
C ILE A 179 13.92 20.91 26.48
N ASP A 180 14.18 21.74 27.50
CA ASP A 180 14.45 21.30 28.87
C ASP A 180 15.50 20.18 28.95
N ASN A 181 16.57 20.34 28.17
CA ASN A 181 17.67 19.39 28.04
C ASN A 181 17.30 18.01 27.43
N GLN A 182 16.09 17.87 26.88
CA GLN A 182 15.63 16.67 26.17
C GLN A 182 15.43 16.98 24.69
N TRP A 183 15.81 16.03 23.84
CA TRP A 183 15.49 16.10 22.42
C TRP A 183 14.03 15.71 22.20
N LYS A 184 13.29 16.56 21.50
CA LYS A 184 11.93 16.29 21.01
C LYS A 184 11.96 16.22 19.51
N THR A 185 11.22 15.27 18.95
CA THR A 185 11.18 14.99 17.52
C THR A 185 9.77 15.16 16.97
N ALA A 186 9.66 15.72 15.78
CA ALA A 186 8.49 15.65 14.94
C ALA A 186 8.92 15.13 13.56
N LEU A 187 8.22 14.11 13.09
CA LEU A 187 8.48 13.44 11.81
C LEU A 187 7.17 13.33 11.03
N LYS A 188 7.24 13.66 9.74
CA LYS A 188 6.13 13.51 8.80
C LYS A 188 6.63 12.95 7.49
N VAL A 189 5.99 11.90 6.98
CA VAL A 189 6.27 11.31 5.67
C VAL A 189 5.11 11.60 4.75
N ILE A 190 5.39 12.14 3.57
CA ILE A 190 4.43 12.45 2.52
C ILE A 190 4.85 11.77 1.22
N ASN A 191 3.89 11.33 0.41
CA ASN A 191 4.19 10.94 -0.96
C ASN A 191 4.52 12.18 -1.81
N LEU A 192 5.26 11.98 -2.90
CA LEU A 192 5.34 13.01 -3.92
C LEU A 192 3.99 13.08 -4.65
N PRO A 193 3.35 14.25 -4.72
CA PRO A 193 2.08 14.38 -5.43
C PRO A 193 2.27 14.11 -6.92
N VAL A 194 1.32 13.38 -7.52
CA VAL A 194 1.16 13.34 -8.97
C VAL A 194 0.55 14.69 -9.39
N GLU A 195 0.88 15.15 -10.61
CA GLU A 195 0.42 16.45 -11.11
C GLU A 195 -1.11 16.62 -10.95
N GLY A 196 -1.53 17.67 -10.24
CA GLY A 196 -2.95 17.95 -9.95
C GLY A 196 -3.49 17.35 -8.65
N GLU A 197 -2.73 16.53 -7.93
CA GLU A 197 -3.12 15.96 -6.64
C GLU A 197 -2.40 16.60 -5.45
N GLN A 198 -3.04 16.60 -4.29
CA GLN A 198 -2.39 17.02 -3.04
C GLN A 198 -1.51 15.90 -2.49
N SER A 199 -0.41 16.27 -1.82
CA SER A 199 0.42 15.29 -1.11
C SER A 199 -0.39 14.61 0.00
N LYS A 200 -0.34 13.29 0.01
CA LYS A 200 -0.93 12.43 1.04
C LYS A 200 0.10 12.17 2.13
N THR A 201 -0.31 12.38 3.38
CA THR A 201 0.50 12.01 4.55
C THR A 201 0.46 10.50 4.74
N LEU A 202 1.62 9.86 4.69
CA LEU A 202 1.82 8.42 4.91
C LEU A 202 2.06 8.10 6.38
N LEU A 203 2.76 8.98 7.09
CA LEU A 203 3.06 8.85 8.51
C LEU A 203 3.21 10.22 9.16
N GLU A 204 2.74 10.36 10.39
CA GLU A 204 3.04 11.51 11.24
C GLU A 204 3.30 11.02 12.67
N LYS A 205 4.42 11.44 13.27
CA LYS A 205 4.84 11.12 14.64
C LYS A 205 5.39 12.38 15.28
N ILE A 206 4.78 12.80 16.39
CA ILE A 206 5.18 14.02 17.11
C ILE A 206 5.36 13.64 18.57
N ASP A 207 6.56 13.88 19.11
CA ASP A 207 6.84 13.64 20.51
C ASP A 207 6.03 14.61 21.40
N PRO A 208 5.49 14.14 22.53
CA PRO A 208 4.86 15.02 23.50
C PRO A 208 5.81 16.12 23.96
N GLY A 209 5.36 17.37 23.83
CA GLY A 209 6.14 18.57 24.17
C GLY A 209 7.00 19.11 23.03
N PHE A 210 6.90 18.57 21.81
CA PHE A 210 7.46 19.24 20.63
C PHE A 210 6.79 20.61 20.43
N PRO A 211 7.53 21.68 20.07
CA PRO A 211 6.97 23.01 19.98
C PRO A 211 6.05 23.12 18.77
N LEU A 212 4.87 23.65 19.01
CA LEU A 212 3.85 23.90 17.99
C LEU A 212 3.79 25.39 17.69
N GLU A 213 3.39 25.73 16.48
CA GLU A 213 3.02 27.09 16.11
C GLU A 213 1.77 27.55 16.88
N LYS A 214 1.46 28.86 16.75
CA LYS A 214 0.21 29.44 17.28
C LYS A 214 -1.05 28.77 16.74
N SER A 215 -0.96 28.13 15.57
CA SER A 215 -2.01 27.35 14.92
C SER A 215 -2.23 25.98 15.57
N GLY A 216 -1.34 25.54 16.47
CA GLY A 216 -1.38 24.20 17.08
C GLY A 216 -0.75 23.10 16.22
N HIS A 217 -0.09 23.46 15.12
CA HIS A 217 0.59 22.52 14.22
C HIS A 217 2.12 22.68 14.28
N VAL A 218 2.84 21.65 13.85
CA VAL A 218 4.30 21.72 13.70
C VAL A 218 4.63 22.59 12.49
N ASP A 219 5.63 23.46 12.64
CA ASP A 219 6.20 24.21 11.52
C ASP A 219 7.06 23.27 10.65
N TRP A 220 6.48 22.87 9.52
CA TRP A 220 7.15 22.01 8.55
C TRP A 220 7.92 22.80 7.49
N GLU A 221 7.59 24.06 7.26
CA GLU A 221 8.07 24.86 6.13
C GLU A 221 9.25 25.78 6.49
N ASN A 222 9.23 26.41 7.67
CA ASN A 222 10.09 27.56 8.00
C ASN A 222 11.21 27.29 8.99
#